data_AF-A0A8H7RKR2-F1
#
_entry.id   AF-A0A8H7RKR2-F1
#
_cell.length_a   1.000
_cell.length_b   1.000
_cell.length_c   1.000
_cell.angle_alpha   90.00
_cell.angle_beta   90.00
_cell.angle_gamma   90.00
#
_symmetry.space_group_name_H-M   'P 1'
#
loop_
_entity.id
_entity.type
_entity.pdbx_description
1 polymer ?
#
loop_
_entity_poly.entity_id
_entity_poly.type
_entity_poly.pdbx_seq_one_letter_code
_entity_poly.pdbx_strand_id
1 'polypeptide(L)'
;MSSRVFATALRRAATMARPTVMAAARPAIKQSFLKATTIVPTMQSRGMKTLDFGGSKETVYERSDVPKEKLLETFKDDTIAVLGYGPQGRGQALNLRDNGVNVIIGQREGKTYQQAIEEGWVPGKNLFPVLDAVDKGTVVMNLLSDAYQTEIWPQMKPLLTPGKTLYFSHGFSIVYNDQTHIEAPEGVDVILVAPKGSGFTVRRLFQEGRGINSSFAVYKDASGHAKERTIALGIGIGSGYMYETTFEKEVYSDLFGERGVLMGAIQGLFQAQYEVLRANGHSPSEAFNETVEEATQSLYPLIGERGMDWMYSNCSTTAMRGALDWWKPFHAASKPVFEDLYRSVKDGSETARSLDRNSKADYREKLEEELKEIRESEIWRTGKTVRQLRPENAGKN
;
A
#
# COMPACT_ATOMS: atom_id res chain seq x y z
N MET A 1 -10.55 -8.61 -79.21
CA MET A 1 -10.54 -10.00 -79.74
C MET A 1 -10.15 -10.90 -78.58
N SER A 2 -11.09 -11.43 -77.78
CA SER A 2 -11.74 -12.76 -77.88
C SER A 2 -10.71 -13.91 -78.01
N SER A 3 -10.71 -15.01 -77.24
CA SER A 3 -11.81 -15.76 -76.62
C SER A 3 -11.31 -16.78 -75.56
N ARG A 4 -12.23 -17.22 -74.68
CA ARG A 4 -12.10 -18.20 -73.57
C ARG A 4 -12.09 -19.68 -74.03
N VAL A 5 -11.68 -20.63 -73.15
CA VAL A 5 -12.53 -21.64 -72.43
C VAL A 5 -11.73 -22.87 -71.90
N PHE A 6 -11.92 -23.16 -70.59
CA PHE A 6 -11.89 -24.39 -69.74
C PHE A 6 -11.25 -25.75 -70.16
N ALA A 7 -10.56 -26.44 -69.22
CA ALA A 7 -11.04 -27.69 -68.55
C ALA A 7 -10.02 -28.37 -67.58
N THR A 8 -10.49 -28.59 -66.34
CA THR A 8 -10.46 -29.74 -65.40
C THR A 8 -9.28 -30.75 -65.23
N ALA A 9 -9.04 -31.02 -63.94
CA ALA A 9 -8.22 -31.99 -63.18
C ALA A 9 -7.98 -33.44 -63.69
N LEU A 10 -6.87 -34.07 -63.23
CA LEU A 10 -6.89 -35.34 -62.46
C LEU A 10 -5.52 -35.75 -61.86
N ARG A 11 -5.60 -36.37 -60.67
CA ARG A 11 -4.55 -36.91 -59.79
C ARG A 11 -3.75 -38.08 -60.40
N ARG A 12 -2.50 -38.24 -59.98
CA ARG A 12 -1.79 -39.54 -59.92
C ARG A 12 -1.24 -39.79 -58.51
N ALA A 13 -1.44 -41.03 -58.05
CA ALA A 13 -0.99 -41.57 -56.79
C ALA A 13 0.29 -42.40 -56.97
N ALA A 14 1.12 -42.47 -55.93
CA ALA A 14 1.95 -43.63 -55.62
C ALA A 14 2.27 -43.67 -54.11
N THR A 15 2.26 -44.89 -53.60
CA THR A 15 2.22 -45.40 -52.23
C THR A 15 3.54 -45.32 -51.44
N MET A 16 3.45 -45.14 -50.12
CA MET A 16 4.41 -45.69 -49.14
C MET A 16 3.72 -46.13 -47.84
N ALA A 17 4.33 -47.14 -47.22
CA ALA A 17 3.77 -48.10 -46.27
C ALA A 17 3.48 -47.56 -44.86
N ARG A 18 2.54 -48.25 -44.17
CA ARG A 18 2.21 -48.08 -42.75
C ARG A 18 3.09 -48.99 -41.87
N PRO A 19 3.58 -48.53 -40.71
CA PRO A 19 3.91 -49.42 -39.61
C PRO A 19 2.71 -49.64 -38.69
N THR A 20 2.58 -50.88 -38.27
CA THR A 20 1.66 -51.46 -37.29
C THR A 20 1.98 -50.94 -35.88
N VAL A 21 0.97 -50.46 -35.15
CA VAL A 21 1.09 -50.15 -33.72
C VAL A 21 0.59 -51.36 -32.92
N MET A 22 1.48 -52.01 -32.17
CA MET A 22 1.14 -53.02 -31.19
C MET A 22 0.35 -52.37 -30.04
N ALA A 23 -0.82 -52.93 -29.74
CA ALA A 23 -1.58 -52.61 -28.54
C ALA A 23 -0.96 -53.30 -27.32
N ALA A 24 -0.38 -52.53 -26.41
CA ALA A 24 -0.06 -52.98 -25.06
C ALA A 24 -1.21 -52.58 -24.12
N ALA A 25 -1.85 -53.58 -23.51
CA ALA A 25 -2.93 -53.40 -22.55
C ALA A 25 -2.42 -52.67 -21.29
N ARG A 26 -3.07 -51.55 -20.93
CA ARG A 26 -2.87 -50.87 -19.63
C ARG A 26 -3.61 -51.65 -18.53
N PRO A 27 -3.01 -51.86 -17.34
CA PRO A 27 -3.75 -52.40 -16.21
C PRO A 27 -4.74 -51.36 -15.68
N ALA A 28 -5.97 -51.80 -15.40
CA ALA A 28 -7.01 -50.98 -14.80
C ALA A 28 -6.63 -50.63 -13.35
N ILE A 29 -6.39 -49.35 -13.08
CA ILE A 29 -6.24 -48.83 -11.72
C ILE A 29 -7.64 -48.77 -11.10
N LYS A 30 -7.88 -49.58 -10.06
CA LYS A 30 -9.07 -49.48 -9.22
C LYS A 30 -9.08 -48.10 -8.55
N GLN A 31 -10.08 -47.27 -8.88
CA GLN A 31 -10.36 -46.05 -8.12
C GLN A 31 -10.87 -46.44 -6.73
N SER A 32 -10.02 -46.29 -5.71
CA SER A 32 -10.47 -46.25 -4.33
C SER A 32 -11.06 -44.87 -4.06
N PHE A 33 -12.35 -44.79 -3.77
CA PHE A 33 -12.97 -43.59 -3.22
C PHE A 33 -12.43 -43.36 -1.80
N LEU A 34 -11.40 -42.53 -1.67
CA LEU A 34 -11.04 -41.92 -0.39
C LEU A 34 -12.13 -40.91 -0.06
N LYS A 35 -12.87 -41.17 1.02
CA LYS A 35 -13.76 -40.16 1.62
C LYS A 35 -12.91 -38.91 1.91
N ALA A 36 -13.28 -37.79 1.30
CA ALA A 36 -12.76 -36.49 1.66
C ALA A 36 -13.04 -36.27 3.14
N THR A 37 -12.01 -36.48 3.96
CA THR A 37 -12.04 -36.09 5.36
C THR A 37 -11.89 -34.59 5.32
N THR A 38 -12.92 -33.87 5.74
CA THR A 38 -12.85 -32.42 5.95
C THR A 38 -11.80 -32.18 7.03
N ILE A 39 -10.54 -31.98 6.61
CA ILE A 39 -9.52 -31.43 7.46
C ILE A 39 -9.92 -29.97 7.64
N VAL A 40 -10.70 -29.70 8.68
CA VAL A 40 -10.73 -28.35 9.26
C VAL A 40 -9.27 -28.05 9.56
N PRO A 41 -8.64 -27.03 8.94
CA PRO A 41 -7.31 -26.66 9.36
C PRO A 41 -7.46 -26.24 10.81
N THR A 42 -6.90 -27.04 11.72
CA THR A 42 -6.63 -26.58 13.06
C THR A 42 -5.69 -25.40 12.89
N MET A 43 -6.23 -24.19 13.00
CA MET A 43 -5.41 -23.00 13.23
C MET A 43 -4.71 -23.23 14.56
N GLN A 44 -3.56 -23.91 14.51
CA GLN A 44 -2.57 -23.77 15.56
C GLN A 44 -2.26 -22.29 15.60
N SER A 45 -2.53 -21.65 16.74
CA SER A 45 -1.99 -20.33 17.06
C SER A 45 -0.47 -20.46 17.06
N ARG A 46 0.13 -20.26 15.90
CA ARG A 46 1.58 -20.11 15.79
C ARG A 46 1.87 -18.76 16.44
N GLY A 47 2.26 -18.80 17.71
CA GLY A 47 2.67 -17.59 18.43
C GLY A 47 3.84 -16.89 17.74
N MET A 48 4.06 -15.64 18.14
CA MET A 48 5.17 -14.74 17.79
C MET A 48 6.36 -15.44 17.14
N LYS A 49 6.64 -15.08 15.88
CA LYS A 49 7.68 -15.72 15.07
C LYS A 49 8.91 -14.83 14.99
N THR A 50 10.07 -15.41 15.28
CA THR A 50 11.35 -14.85 14.85
C THR A 50 11.73 -15.49 13.52
N LEU A 51 11.85 -14.68 12.48
CA LEU A 51 12.18 -15.10 11.13
C LEU A 51 13.55 -14.54 10.70
N ASP A 52 14.17 -15.19 9.72
CA ASP A 52 15.40 -14.72 9.09
C ASP A 52 15.08 -13.86 7.86
N PHE A 53 15.50 -12.60 7.89
CA PHE A 53 15.38 -11.62 6.82
C PHE A 53 16.77 -11.34 6.25
N GLY A 54 17.21 -12.18 5.32
CA GLY A 54 18.50 -12.02 4.65
C GLY A 54 19.70 -12.08 5.61
N GLY A 55 19.65 -12.96 6.61
CA GLY A 55 20.65 -13.12 7.66
C GLY A 55 20.38 -12.33 8.93
N SER A 56 19.34 -11.48 8.97
CA SER A 56 18.93 -10.74 10.17
C SER A 56 17.72 -11.41 10.82
N LYS A 57 17.81 -11.74 12.11
CA LYS A 57 16.67 -12.31 12.84
C LYS A 57 15.76 -11.22 13.37
N GLU A 58 14.51 -11.22 12.95
CA GLU A 58 13.51 -10.24 13.37
C GLU A 58 12.22 -10.91 13.84
N THR A 59 11.58 -10.30 14.83
CA THR A 59 10.28 -10.76 15.34
C THR A 59 9.16 -10.09 14.57
N VAL A 60 8.23 -10.90 14.06
CA VAL A 60 7.02 -10.45 13.39
C VAL A 60 5.77 -10.93 14.11
N TYR A 61 4.71 -10.14 13.98
CA TYR A 61 3.39 -10.38 14.54
C TYR A 61 2.39 -10.56 13.41
N GLU A 62 1.64 -11.65 13.43
CA GLU A 62 0.65 -11.99 12.41
C GLU A 62 -0.76 -11.92 12.99
N ARG A 63 -1.77 -11.97 12.12
CA ARG A 63 -3.18 -11.99 12.52
C ARG A 63 -3.52 -13.11 13.51
N SER A 64 -2.83 -14.24 13.42
CA SER A 64 -3.04 -15.36 14.34
C SER A 64 -2.61 -15.07 15.78
N ASP A 65 -1.74 -14.07 16.00
CA ASP A 65 -1.30 -13.66 17.34
C ASP A 65 -2.36 -12.83 18.07
N VAL A 66 -3.27 -12.20 17.32
CA VAL A 66 -4.39 -11.40 17.83
C VAL A 66 -5.70 -11.85 17.16
N PRO A 67 -6.26 -13.01 17.58
CA PRO A 67 -7.57 -13.43 17.12
C PRO A 67 -8.64 -12.38 17.49
N LYS A 68 -9.76 -12.39 16.78
CA LYS A 68 -10.81 -11.37 16.93
C LYS A 68 -11.30 -11.23 18.37
N GLU A 69 -11.41 -12.33 19.10
CA GLU A 69 -11.82 -12.35 20.51
C GLU A 69 -10.81 -11.60 21.39
N LYS A 70 -9.50 -11.79 21.14
CA LYS A 70 -8.44 -11.07 21.83
C LYS A 70 -8.48 -9.58 21.50
N LEU A 71 -8.70 -9.21 20.23
CA LEU A 71 -8.85 -7.82 19.81
C LEU A 71 -10.01 -7.14 20.56
N LEU A 72 -11.18 -7.78 20.59
CA LEU A 72 -12.37 -7.25 21.24
C LEU A 72 -12.18 -7.15 22.75
N GLU A 73 -11.56 -8.15 23.40
CA GLU A 73 -11.25 -8.11 24.83
C GLU A 73 -10.27 -6.97 25.17
N THR A 74 -9.26 -6.75 24.32
CA THR A 74 -8.24 -5.70 24.51
C THR A 74 -8.85 -4.30 24.53
N PHE A 75 -9.93 -4.06 23.77
CA PHE A 75 -10.56 -2.76 23.58
C PHE A 75 -12.02 -2.71 24.05
N LYS A 76 -12.46 -3.63 24.91
CA LYS A 76 -13.86 -3.75 25.34
C LYS A 76 -14.37 -2.50 26.08
N ASP A 77 -13.48 -1.86 26.84
CA ASP A 77 -13.76 -0.67 27.65
C ASP A 77 -13.26 0.61 26.95
N ASP A 78 -12.71 0.47 25.74
CA ASP A 78 -12.13 1.59 25.00
C ASP A 78 -13.14 2.21 24.02
N THR A 79 -12.98 3.52 23.81
CA THR A 79 -13.56 4.22 22.66
C THR A 79 -12.42 4.69 21.78
N ILE A 80 -12.35 4.18 20.55
CA ILE A 80 -11.33 4.57 19.59
C ILE A 80 -11.81 5.78 18.80
N ALA A 81 -11.21 6.94 19.06
CA ALA A 81 -11.47 8.18 18.34
C ALA A 81 -10.52 8.31 17.14
N VAL A 82 -11.05 8.13 15.94
CA VAL A 82 -10.31 8.34 14.68
C VAL A 82 -10.47 9.78 14.23
N LEU A 83 -9.38 10.56 14.29
CA LEU A 83 -9.38 11.97 13.93
C LEU A 83 -9.03 12.13 12.45
N GLY A 84 -9.94 12.68 11.67
CA GLY A 84 -9.82 12.81 10.22
C GLY A 84 -10.42 11.63 9.48
N TYR A 85 -11.16 11.93 8.41
CA TYR A 85 -11.75 10.94 7.51
C TYR A 85 -11.14 11.00 6.10
N GLY A 86 -9.84 11.29 6.03
CA GLY A 86 -9.03 11.16 4.81
C GLY A 86 -8.75 9.68 4.47
N PRO A 87 -7.82 9.39 3.53
CA PRO A 87 -7.57 8.03 3.09
C PRO A 87 -7.26 7.05 4.24
N GLN A 88 -6.31 7.37 5.13
CA GLN A 88 -5.95 6.51 6.26
C GLN A 88 -7.07 6.44 7.30
N GLY A 89 -7.59 7.59 7.73
CA GLY A 89 -8.68 7.65 8.72
C GLY A 89 -9.92 6.84 8.31
N ARG A 90 -10.36 6.99 7.06
CA ARG A 90 -11.45 6.19 6.51
C ARG A 90 -11.14 4.69 6.54
N GLY A 91 -9.97 4.28 6.02
CA GLY A 91 -9.61 2.87 5.93
C GLY A 91 -9.52 2.19 7.28
N GLN A 92 -8.83 2.82 8.23
CA GLN A 92 -8.63 2.28 9.57
C GLN A 92 -9.94 2.27 10.38
N ALA A 93 -10.74 3.34 10.33
CA ALA A 93 -12.01 3.39 11.04
C ALA A 93 -13.01 2.34 10.56
N LEU A 94 -13.16 2.18 9.24
CA LEU A 94 -14.07 1.17 8.68
C LEU A 94 -13.62 -0.25 9.01
N ASN A 95 -12.32 -0.53 8.98
CA ASN A 95 -11.79 -1.86 9.31
C ASN A 95 -12.00 -2.18 10.80
N LEU A 96 -11.74 -1.22 11.70
CA LEU A 96 -12.00 -1.39 13.14
C LEU A 96 -13.49 -1.59 13.43
N ARG A 97 -14.37 -0.81 12.78
CA ARG A 97 -15.82 -0.96 12.90
C ARG A 97 -16.29 -2.34 12.45
N ASP A 98 -15.82 -2.81 11.30
CA ASP A 98 -16.18 -4.14 10.78
C ASP A 98 -15.64 -5.28 11.66
N ASN A 99 -14.55 -5.02 12.40
CA ASN A 99 -14.05 -5.91 13.45
C ASN A 99 -14.86 -5.85 14.75
N GLY A 100 -15.82 -4.93 14.89
CA GLY A 100 -16.69 -4.79 16.06
C GLY A 100 -16.11 -3.94 17.18
N VAL A 101 -15.01 -3.21 16.92
CA VAL A 101 -14.43 -2.27 17.89
C VAL A 101 -15.30 -1.01 17.97
N ASN A 102 -15.43 -0.45 19.17
CA ASN A 102 -16.16 0.80 19.39
C ASN A 102 -15.36 1.99 18.85
N VAL A 103 -15.80 2.51 17.69
CA VAL A 103 -15.11 3.58 16.96
C VAL A 103 -16.02 4.81 16.82
N ILE A 104 -15.43 5.99 17.01
CA ILE A 104 -16.03 7.28 16.69
C ILE A 104 -15.11 8.07 15.76
N ILE A 105 -15.68 8.95 14.95
CA ILE A 105 -14.95 9.82 14.04
C ILE A 105 -14.93 11.26 14.58
N GLY A 106 -13.75 11.87 14.62
CA GLY A 106 -13.58 13.31 14.80
C GLY A 106 -13.29 13.97 13.46
N GLN A 107 -14.22 14.75 12.91
CA GLN A 107 -14.08 15.30 11.56
C GLN A 107 -14.74 16.68 11.43
N ARG A 108 -14.05 17.62 10.77
CA ARG A 108 -14.62 18.92 10.38
C ARG A 108 -15.61 18.76 9.23
N GLU A 109 -16.67 19.59 9.23
CA GLU A 109 -17.62 19.67 8.12
C GLU A 109 -16.91 19.92 6.78
N GLY A 110 -17.39 19.26 5.73
CA GLY A 110 -16.81 19.30 4.39
C GLY A 110 -17.03 18.00 3.64
N LYS A 111 -16.29 17.81 2.53
CA LYS A 111 -16.47 16.66 1.62
C LYS A 111 -16.33 15.30 2.34
N THR A 112 -15.26 15.13 3.11
CA THR A 112 -15.00 13.86 3.81
C THR A 112 -15.93 13.63 5.00
N TYR A 113 -16.54 14.69 5.56
CA TYR A 113 -17.60 14.57 6.56
C TYR A 113 -18.88 14.00 5.95
N GLN A 114 -19.28 14.51 4.77
CA GLN A 114 -20.43 13.98 4.05
C GLN A 114 -20.20 12.51 3.64
N GLN A 115 -19.00 12.20 3.17
CA GLN A 115 -18.61 10.81 2.90
C GLN A 115 -18.72 9.92 4.15
N ALA A 116 -18.36 10.42 5.33
CA ALA A 116 -18.54 9.65 6.56
C ALA A 116 -20.03 9.37 6.83
N ILE A 117 -20.92 10.34 6.61
CA ILE A 117 -22.37 10.14 6.73
C ILE A 117 -22.88 9.07 5.75
N GLU A 118 -22.48 9.17 4.48
CA GLU A 118 -22.84 8.19 3.44
C GLU A 118 -22.37 6.77 3.79
N GLU A 119 -21.27 6.65 4.53
CA GLU A 119 -20.70 5.37 4.97
C GLU A 119 -21.21 4.90 6.33
N GLY A 120 -22.23 5.57 6.89
CA GLY A 120 -22.99 5.14 8.06
C GLY A 120 -22.52 5.73 9.39
N TRP A 121 -21.67 6.75 9.39
CA TRP A 121 -21.33 7.51 10.59
C TRP A 121 -22.40 8.57 10.86
N VAL A 122 -22.91 8.61 12.08
CA VAL A 122 -24.09 9.40 12.48
C VAL A 122 -23.66 10.56 13.37
N PRO A 123 -23.90 11.82 12.94
CA PRO A 123 -23.61 13.02 13.74
C PRO A 123 -24.18 12.95 15.15
N GLY A 124 -23.37 13.31 16.15
CA GLY A 124 -23.77 13.31 17.56
C GLY A 124 -23.82 11.92 18.23
N LYS A 125 -23.64 10.83 17.47
CA LYS A 125 -23.57 9.46 18.00
C LYS A 125 -22.19 8.85 17.86
N ASN A 126 -21.63 8.83 16.66
CA ASN A 126 -20.28 8.31 16.36
C ASN A 126 -19.54 9.13 15.30
N LEU A 127 -20.02 10.36 15.04
CA LEU A 127 -19.37 11.39 14.25
C LEU A 127 -19.48 12.72 15.00
N PHE A 128 -18.35 13.32 15.32
CA PHE A 128 -18.24 14.48 16.21
C PHE A 128 -17.26 15.52 15.65
N PRO A 129 -17.33 16.77 16.15
CA PRO A 129 -16.21 17.70 16.05
C PRO A 129 -14.90 17.07 16.56
N VAL A 130 -13.77 17.50 16.01
CA VAL A 130 -12.46 16.87 16.29
C VAL A 130 -12.14 16.86 17.78
N LEU A 131 -12.29 17.98 18.47
CA LEU A 131 -11.97 18.08 19.91
C LEU A 131 -12.93 17.26 20.77
N ASP A 132 -14.22 17.23 20.43
CA ASP A 132 -15.21 16.40 21.12
C ASP A 132 -14.88 14.91 21.02
N ALA A 133 -14.38 14.47 19.86
CA ALA A 133 -13.92 13.09 19.69
C ALA A 133 -12.66 12.79 20.52
N VAL A 134 -11.73 13.73 20.64
CA VAL A 134 -10.54 13.60 21.51
C VAL A 134 -10.95 13.45 22.97
N ASP A 135 -11.90 14.26 23.42
CA ASP A 135 -12.41 14.22 24.80
C ASP A 135 -13.06 12.85 25.11
N LYS A 136 -13.88 12.33 24.18
CA LYS A 136 -14.58 11.04 24.31
C LYS A 136 -13.69 9.81 24.15
N GLY A 137 -12.63 9.88 23.36
CA GLY A 137 -11.78 8.74 23.03
C GLY A 137 -10.81 8.36 24.15
N THR A 138 -10.67 7.07 24.44
CA THR A 138 -9.59 6.54 25.30
C THR A 138 -8.34 6.22 24.48
N VAL A 139 -8.54 5.84 23.21
CA VAL A 139 -7.49 5.75 22.19
C VAL A 139 -7.76 6.80 21.13
N VAL A 140 -6.86 7.78 21.00
CA VAL A 140 -6.97 8.90 20.07
C VAL A 140 -6.04 8.66 18.90
N MET A 141 -6.60 8.27 17.75
CA MET A 141 -5.87 8.04 16.51
C MET A 141 -5.78 9.34 15.72
N ASN A 142 -4.65 10.04 15.82
CA ASN A 142 -4.42 11.30 15.15
C ASN A 142 -4.01 11.07 13.68
N LEU A 143 -5.02 11.03 12.79
CA LEU A 143 -4.87 10.79 11.34
C LEU A 143 -5.21 12.03 10.51
N LEU A 144 -5.09 13.21 11.13
CA LEU A 144 -5.17 14.51 10.47
C LEU A 144 -3.91 14.77 9.65
N SER A 145 -3.94 15.69 8.70
CA SER A 145 -2.73 16.15 8.00
C SER A 145 -1.75 16.79 8.99
N ASP A 146 -0.45 16.60 8.81
CA ASP A 146 0.59 17.05 9.77
C ASP A 146 0.51 18.55 10.10
N ALA A 147 0.24 19.40 9.10
CA ALA A 147 0.03 20.84 9.29
C ALA A 147 -1.15 21.14 10.23
N TYR A 148 -2.26 20.39 10.07
CA TYR A 148 -3.44 20.57 10.92
C TYR A 148 -3.28 19.95 12.30
N GLN A 149 -2.47 18.87 12.44
CA GLN A 149 -2.10 18.34 13.75
C GLN A 149 -1.37 19.43 14.56
N THR A 150 -0.43 20.14 13.93
CA THR A 150 0.31 21.25 14.54
C THR A 150 -0.62 22.40 14.94
N GLU A 151 -1.50 22.81 14.03
CA GLU A 151 -2.47 23.91 14.26
C GLU A 151 -3.40 23.63 15.45
N ILE A 152 -3.96 22.41 15.54
CA ILE A 152 -4.96 22.07 16.56
C ILE A 152 -4.33 21.62 17.89
N TRP A 153 -3.02 21.33 17.90
CA TRP A 153 -2.33 20.74 19.06
C TRP A 153 -2.55 21.49 20.38
N PRO A 154 -2.50 22.84 20.45
CA PRO A 154 -2.70 23.56 21.71
C PRO A 154 -4.08 23.32 22.35
N GLN A 155 -5.10 23.06 21.54
CA GLN A 155 -6.47 22.78 21.99
C GLN A 155 -6.67 21.29 22.28
N MET A 156 -5.95 20.43 21.56
CA MET A 156 -6.03 18.97 21.72
C MET A 156 -5.22 18.46 22.93
N LYS A 157 -4.04 19.03 23.20
CA LYS A 157 -3.13 18.59 24.28
C LYS A 157 -3.80 18.52 25.65
N PRO A 158 -4.62 19.50 26.09
CA PRO A 158 -5.28 19.44 27.40
C PRO A 158 -6.33 18.31 27.53
N LEU A 159 -6.85 17.80 26.42
CA LEU A 159 -7.85 16.72 26.39
C LEU A 159 -7.21 15.32 26.42
N LEU A 160 -5.89 15.24 26.20
CA LEU A 160 -5.10 14.02 26.30
C LEU A 160 -4.72 13.79 27.77
N THR A 161 -5.66 13.29 28.56
CA THR A 161 -5.49 13.04 30.00
C THR A 161 -4.77 11.71 30.30
N PRO A 162 -4.16 11.55 31.50
CA PRO A 162 -3.52 10.31 31.90
C PRO A 162 -4.39 9.07 31.72
N GLY A 163 -3.79 7.98 31.24
CA GLY A 163 -4.48 6.73 30.90
C GLY A 163 -4.98 6.65 29.45
N LYS A 164 -5.01 7.77 28.72
CA LYS A 164 -5.29 7.73 27.27
C LYS A 164 -4.09 7.21 26.48
N THR A 165 -4.37 6.74 25.27
CA THR A 165 -3.37 6.38 24.26
C THR A 165 -3.46 7.35 23.09
N LEU A 166 -2.35 7.98 22.74
CA LEU A 166 -2.18 8.77 21.52
C LEU A 166 -1.53 7.91 20.43
N TYR A 167 -2.23 7.76 19.33
CA TYR A 167 -1.82 6.96 18.19
C TYR A 167 -1.50 7.82 16.97
N PHE A 168 -0.45 7.44 16.26
CA PHE A 168 -0.10 7.97 14.94
C PHE A 168 0.02 6.85 13.90
N SER A 169 -0.16 7.18 12.62
CA SER A 169 0.24 6.31 11.51
C SER A 169 1.51 6.74 10.79
N HIS A 170 2.18 7.77 11.33
CA HIS A 170 3.44 8.28 10.81
C HIS A 170 4.20 9.00 11.93
N GLY A 171 5.52 8.84 11.99
CA GLY A 171 6.35 9.38 13.06
C GLY A 171 6.60 10.89 12.99
N PHE A 172 6.18 11.54 11.90
CA PHE A 172 6.44 12.95 11.57
C PHE A 172 6.27 13.90 12.75
N SER A 173 5.10 13.89 13.37
CA SER A 173 4.74 14.83 14.43
C SER A 173 5.64 14.74 15.66
N ILE A 174 6.05 13.54 16.05
CA ILE A 174 6.85 13.33 17.28
C ILE A 174 8.34 13.51 17.00
N VAL A 175 8.83 13.06 15.85
CA VAL A 175 10.26 13.08 15.52
C VAL A 175 10.75 14.49 15.20
N TYR A 176 9.93 15.30 14.52
CA TYR A 176 10.24 16.69 14.20
C TYR A 176 9.51 17.67 15.13
N ASN A 177 9.44 17.35 16.43
CA ASN A 177 8.72 18.15 17.43
C ASN A 177 9.29 19.58 17.60
N ASP A 178 10.54 19.79 17.21
CA ASP A 178 11.18 21.10 17.15
C ASP A 178 10.49 22.02 16.13
N GLN A 179 9.92 21.43 15.07
CA GLN A 179 9.18 22.13 14.01
C GLN A 179 7.65 22.04 14.19
N THR A 180 7.12 20.92 14.69
CA THR A 180 5.66 20.70 14.83
C THR A 180 5.11 21.12 16.19
N HIS A 181 5.97 21.25 17.21
CA HIS A 181 5.60 21.54 18.60
C HIS A 181 4.61 20.54 19.22
N ILE A 182 4.58 19.31 18.68
CA ILE A 182 3.73 18.23 19.18
C ILE A 182 4.49 17.41 20.22
N GLU A 183 4.06 17.55 21.48
CA GLU A 183 4.61 16.84 22.63
C GLU A 183 3.49 16.25 23.48
N ALA A 184 3.45 14.91 23.54
CA ALA A 184 2.46 14.20 24.32
C ALA A 184 2.57 14.49 25.83
N PRO A 185 1.43 14.70 26.52
CA PRO A 185 1.43 14.96 27.96
C PRO A 185 1.89 13.76 28.80
N GLU A 186 2.08 14.00 30.10
CA GLU A 186 2.43 12.97 31.06
C GLU A 186 1.28 11.97 31.27
N GLY A 187 1.61 10.70 31.54
CA GLY A 187 0.61 9.65 31.75
C GLY A 187 -0.13 9.15 30.50
N VAL A 188 0.23 9.62 29.30
CA VAL A 188 -0.33 9.17 28.02
C VAL A 188 0.63 8.22 27.30
N ASP A 189 0.10 7.09 26.82
CA ASP A 189 0.83 6.19 25.92
C ASP A 189 0.98 6.86 24.55
N VAL A 190 2.15 6.71 23.91
CA VAL A 190 2.39 7.23 22.56
C VAL A 190 2.84 6.09 21.67
N ILE A 191 1.99 5.74 20.71
CA ILE A 191 2.16 4.56 19.87
C ILE A 191 2.02 4.90 18.40
N LEU A 192 2.55 4.03 17.56
CA LEU A 192 2.45 4.14 16.12
C LEU A 192 2.15 2.79 15.50
N VAL A 193 1.23 2.79 14.53
CA VAL A 193 1.14 1.73 13.50
C VAL A 193 1.07 2.40 12.15
N ALA A 194 2.05 2.12 11.29
CA ALA A 194 2.15 2.68 9.95
C ALA A 194 1.88 1.59 8.89
N PRO A 195 0.65 1.51 8.35
CA PRO A 195 0.34 0.68 7.20
C PRO A 195 1.19 1.07 6.00
N LYS A 196 1.88 0.09 5.40
CA LYS A 196 2.79 0.29 4.26
C LYS A 196 2.04 0.31 2.93
N GLY A 197 1.12 1.28 2.84
CA GLY A 197 0.45 1.68 1.60
C GLY A 197 -0.67 2.66 1.85
N SER A 198 -1.29 3.10 0.76
CA SER A 198 -2.33 4.13 0.80
C SER A 198 -3.54 3.68 1.62
N GLY A 199 -4.24 4.63 2.23
CA GLY A 199 -5.49 4.33 2.94
C GLY A 199 -6.58 3.70 2.06
N PHE A 200 -6.57 3.96 0.74
CA PHE A 200 -7.40 3.24 -0.22
C PHE A 200 -7.10 1.74 -0.23
N THR A 201 -5.83 1.37 -0.29
CA THR A 201 -5.40 -0.03 -0.26
C THR A 201 -5.59 -0.69 1.11
N VAL A 202 -5.44 0.05 2.22
CA VAL A 202 -5.76 -0.45 3.58
C VAL A 202 -7.19 -0.99 3.63
N ARG A 203 -8.17 -0.23 3.12
CA ARG A 203 -9.57 -0.68 3.10
C ARG A 203 -9.79 -1.80 2.09
N ARG A 204 -9.37 -1.61 0.84
CA ARG A 204 -9.64 -2.55 -0.25
C ARG A 204 -9.07 -3.95 0.04
N LEU A 205 -7.81 -4.01 0.46
CA LEU A 205 -7.16 -5.29 0.73
C LEU A 205 -7.71 -5.97 1.98
N PHE A 206 -8.20 -5.20 2.97
CA PHE A 206 -8.92 -5.76 4.12
C PHE A 206 -10.21 -6.46 3.69
N GLN A 207 -11.01 -5.82 2.82
CA GLN A 207 -12.24 -6.43 2.28
C GLN A 207 -11.95 -7.67 1.42
N GLU A 208 -10.79 -7.73 0.75
CA GLU A 208 -10.29 -8.91 0.03
C GLU A 208 -9.72 -10.00 0.97
N GLY A 209 -9.69 -9.78 2.29
CA GLY A 209 -9.12 -10.72 3.27
C GLY A 209 -7.59 -10.76 3.29
N ARG A 210 -6.90 -9.94 2.49
CA ARG A 210 -5.43 -9.92 2.35
C ARG A 210 -4.77 -9.01 3.39
N GLY A 211 -5.31 -7.81 3.57
CA GLY A 211 -4.69 -6.72 4.35
C GLY A 211 -3.42 -6.15 3.74
N ILE A 212 -2.76 -5.31 4.52
CA ILE A 212 -1.50 -4.66 4.19
C ILE A 212 -0.49 -4.88 5.32
N ASN A 213 0.80 -4.94 5.06
CA ASN A 213 1.78 -5.01 6.15
C ASN A 213 1.91 -3.63 6.84
N SER A 214 2.27 -3.63 8.11
CA SER A 214 2.53 -2.40 8.86
C SER A 214 3.82 -2.49 9.66
N SER A 215 4.46 -1.36 9.92
CA SER A 215 5.43 -1.27 11.02
C SER A 215 4.73 -0.73 12.26
N PHE A 216 5.21 -1.07 13.45
CA PHE A 216 4.70 -0.49 14.70
C PHE A 216 5.83 -0.03 15.62
N ALA A 217 5.53 0.96 16.47
CA ALA A 217 6.47 1.46 17.46
C ALA A 217 5.73 1.93 18.72
N VAL A 218 6.41 1.84 19.86
CA VAL A 218 5.99 2.45 21.13
C VAL A 218 7.02 3.51 21.48
N TYR A 219 6.62 4.78 21.47
CA TYR A 219 7.47 5.90 21.86
C TYR A 219 7.44 6.13 23.37
N LYS A 220 6.25 5.99 23.97
CA LYS A 220 6.04 6.12 25.41
C LYS A 220 5.03 5.08 25.88
N ASP A 221 5.39 4.36 26.94
CA ASP A 221 4.55 3.37 27.61
C ASP A 221 4.31 3.84 29.05
N ALA A 222 3.24 4.60 29.27
CA ALA A 222 2.81 5.07 30.58
C ALA A 222 1.94 4.03 31.30
N SER A 223 1.24 3.19 30.55
CA SER A 223 0.34 2.16 31.10
C SER A 223 1.05 0.84 31.46
N GLY A 224 2.21 0.56 30.87
CA GLY A 224 2.86 -0.76 30.92
C GLY A 224 2.27 -1.79 29.95
N HIS A 225 1.29 -1.38 29.13
CA HIS A 225 0.55 -2.23 28.21
C HIS A 225 0.58 -1.70 26.75
N ALA A 226 1.33 -0.63 26.47
CA ALA A 226 1.30 0.04 25.17
C ALA A 226 1.67 -0.90 24.01
N LYS A 227 2.65 -1.78 24.18
CA LYS A 227 3.09 -2.70 23.11
C LYS A 227 1.99 -3.69 22.71
N GLU A 228 1.36 -4.34 23.68
CA GLU A 228 0.26 -5.29 23.39
C GLU A 228 -0.91 -4.59 22.72
N ARG A 229 -1.31 -3.42 23.23
CA ARG A 229 -2.38 -2.60 22.65
C ARG A 229 -2.05 -2.15 21.23
N THR A 230 -0.81 -1.75 20.96
CA THR A 230 -0.36 -1.34 19.62
C THR A 230 -0.46 -2.50 18.62
N ILE A 231 -0.04 -3.70 19.02
CA ILE A 231 -0.12 -4.89 18.18
C ILE A 231 -1.59 -5.26 17.91
N ALA A 232 -2.44 -5.24 18.95
CA ALA A 232 -3.87 -5.50 18.78
C ALA A 232 -4.51 -4.48 17.83
N LEU A 233 -4.25 -3.19 18.03
CA LEU A 233 -4.79 -2.12 17.18
C LEU A 233 -4.33 -2.27 15.72
N GLY A 234 -3.04 -2.58 15.51
CA GLY A 234 -2.48 -2.78 14.19
C GLY A 234 -3.11 -3.94 13.42
N ILE A 235 -3.39 -5.07 14.09
CA ILE A 235 -4.17 -6.15 13.48
C ILE A 235 -5.62 -5.70 13.23
N GLY A 236 -6.23 -4.97 14.17
CA GLY A 236 -7.60 -4.46 14.08
C GLY A 236 -7.83 -3.49 12.91
N ILE A 237 -6.84 -2.68 12.53
CA ILE A 237 -6.91 -1.80 11.35
C ILE A 237 -6.68 -2.54 10.02
N GLY A 238 -6.36 -3.84 10.07
CA GLY A 238 -6.28 -4.71 8.89
C GLY A 238 -4.89 -5.17 8.50
N SER A 239 -3.90 -5.06 9.39
CA SER A 239 -2.53 -5.49 9.08
C SER A 239 -2.48 -7.00 8.79
N GLY A 240 -1.74 -7.39 7.74
CA GLY A 240 -1.47 -8.80 7.42
C GLY A 240 -0.42 -9.41 8.36
N TYR A 241 0.68 -8.68 8.51
CA TYR A 241 1.70 -8.88 9.53
C TYR A 241 2.29 -7.53 9.93
N MET A 242 3.02 -7.50 11.05
CA MET A 242 3.72 -6.32 11.52
C MET A 242 5.13 -6.63 12.01
N TYR A 243 6.00 -5.65 11.87
CA TYR A 243 7.37 -5.66 12.39
C TYR A 243 7.61 -4.42 13.26
N GLU A 244 8.48 -4.57 14.25
CA GLU A 244 8.80 -3.51 15.20
C GLU A 244 9.81 -2.52 14.63
N THR A 245 9.61 -1.23 14.89
CA THR A 245 10.50 -0.13 14.51
C THR A 245 10.55 0.92 15.61
N THR A 246 11.20 2.05 15.36
CA THR A 246 11.08 3.28 16.17
C THR A 246 10.38 4.37 15.37
N PHE A 247 9.91 5.42 16.04
CA PHE A 247 9.30 6.56 15.36
C PHE A 247 10.26 7.21 14.35
N GLU A 248 11.55 7.33 14.71
CA GLU A 248 12.61 7.89 13.85
C GLU A 248 12.85 6.99 12.64
N LYS A 249 13.06 5.69 12.86
CA LYS A 249 13.29 4.75 11.76
C LYS A 249 12.10 4.72 10.81
N GLU A 250 10.89 4.74 11.34
CA GLU A 250 9.66 4.78 10.56
C GLU A 250 9.61 6.02 9.67
N VAL A 251 9.63 7.21 10.26
CA VAL A 251 9.46 8.45 9.52
C VAL A 251 10.57 8.67 8.49
N TYR A 252 11.82 8.32 8.84
CA TYR A 252 12.94 8.44 7.89
C TYR A 252 12.78 7.50 6.72
N SER A 253 12.41 6.23 6.98
CA SER A 253 12.21 5.25 5.92
C SER A 253 11.00 5.56 5.03
N ASP A 254 9.94 6.11 5.63
CA ASP A 254 8.67 6.36 4.95
C ASP A 254 8.78 7.58 4.03
N LEU A 255 9.24 8.73 4.54
CA LEU A 255 9.48 9.94 3.75
C LEU A 255 10.53 9.72 2.65
N PHE A 256 11.58 8.94 2.94
CA PHE A 256 12.57 8.50 1.96
C PHE A 256 11.94 7.61 0.88
N GLY A 257 11.06 6.68 1.28
CA GLY A 257 10.40 5.74 0.38
C GLY A 257 9.44 6.42 -0.60
N GLU A 258 8.56 7.30 -0.12
CA GLU A 258 7.57 7.99 -0.96
C GLU A 258 8.21 8.94 -1.98
N ARG A 259 9.25 9.70 -1.57
CA ARG A 259 10.05 10.51 -2.49
C ARG A 259 10.92 9.65 -3.40
N GLY A 260 11.30 8.48 -2.91
CA GLY A 260 12.06 7.48 -3.64
C GLY A 260 11.18 6.58 -4.51
N VAL A 261 11.47 5.28 -4.45
CA VAL A 261 10.93 4.28 -5.40
C VAL A 261 9.42 4.11 -5.33
N LEU A 262 8.74 4.53 -4.25
CA LEU A 262 7.30 4.33 -4.10
C LEU A 262 6.49 5.32 -4.94
N MET A 263 6.97 6.55 -5.15
CA MET A 263 6.27 7.56 -5.96
C MET A 263 7.22 8.44 -6.79
N GLY A 264 8.11 9.20 -6.15
CA GLY A 264 8.89 10.24 -6.83
C GLY A 264 9.89 9.71 -7.86
N ALA A 265 10.77 8.79 -7.46
CA ALA A 265 11.79 8.24 -8.35
C ALA A 265 11.19 7.47 -9.52
N ILE A 266 10.13 6.69 -9.29
CA ILE A 266 9.48 5.91 -10.36
C ILE A 266 8.77 6.81 -11.37
N GLN A 267 8.13 7.90 -10.93
CA GLN A 267 7.57 8.91 -11.83
C GLN A 267 8.66 9.51 -12.74
N GLY A 268 9.81 9.87 -12.17
CA GLY A 268 10.94 10.42 -12.94
C GLY A 268 11.51 9.43 -13.96
N LEU A 269 11.66 8.16 -13.58
CA LEU A 269 12.18 7.11 -14.47
C LEU A 269 11.22 6.83 -15.64
N PHE A 270 9.92 6.72 -15.37
CA PHE A 270 8.91 6.53 -16.43
C PHE A 270 8.88 7.72 -17.38
N GLN A 271 8.87 8.94 -16.85
CA GLN A 271 8.87 10.15 -17.68
C GLN A 271 10.11 10.22 -18.57
N ALA A 272 11.30 10.03 -18.00
CA ALA A 272 12.56 10.14 -18.73
C ALA A 272 12.66 9.12 -19.87
N GLN A 273 12.32 7.85 -19.60
CA GLN A 273 12.35 6.81 -20.63
C GLN A 273 11.31 7.09 -21.72
N TYR A 274 10.10 7.48 -21.35
CA TYR A 274 9.04 7.83 -22.29
C TYR A 274 9.47 8.98 -23.22
N GLU A 275 10.03 10.06 -22.68
CA GLU A 275 10.52 11.20 -23.47
C GLU A 275 11.61 10.81 -24.45
N VAL A 276 12.57 9.97 -24.05
CA VAL A 276 13.64 9.50 -24.93
C VAL A 276 13.07 8.65 -26.07
N LEU A 277 12.09 7.77 -25.81
CA LEU A 277 11.41 7.00 -26.86
C LEU A 277 10.67 7.94 -27.82
N ARG A 278 9.94 8.92 -27.30
CA ARG A 278 9.20 9.89 -28.14
C ARG A 278 10.14 10.74 -29.00
N ALA A 279 11.28 11.16 -28.45
CA ALA A 279 12.29 11.91 -29.19
C ALA A 279 12.94 11.09 -30.33
N ASN A 280 12.91 9.76 -30.24
CA ASN A 280 13.42 8.84 -31.27
C ASN A 280 12.33 8.31 -32.21
N GLY A 281 11.15 8.92 -32.23
CA GLY A 281 10.11 8.67 -33.22
C GLY A 281 9.12 7.55 -32.89
N HIS A 282 9.22 6.93 -31.72
CA HIS A 282 8.22 5.96 -31.26
C HIS A 282 6.87 6.62 -31.02
N SER A 283 5.77 5.94 -31.32
CA SER A 283 4.42 6.49 -31.07
C SER A 283 4.12 6.64 -29.56
N PRO A 284 3.16 7.49 -29.14
CA PRO A 284 2.76 7.57 -27.74
C PRO A 284 2.37 6.22 -27.14
N SER A 285 1.56 5.44 -27.86
CA SER A 285 1.11 4.12 -27.41
C SER A 285 2.27 3.15 -27.24
N GLU A 286 3.22 3.13 -28.16
CA GLU A 286 4.40 2.26 -28.07
C GLU A 286 5.29 2.68 -26.90
N ALA A 287 5.60 3.97 -26.78
CA ALA A 287 6.41 4.49 -25.69
C ALA A 287 5.76 4.23 -24.31
N PHE A 288 4.43 4.33 -24.19
CA PHE A 288 3.73 4.00 -22.94
C PHE A 288 3.76 2.50 -22.64
N ASN A 289 3.66 1.65 -23.67
CA ASN A 289 3.69 0.19 -23.48
C ASN A 289 5.07 -0.29 -23.04
N GLU A 290 6.14 0.22 -23.68
CA GLU A 290 7.55 -0.06 -23.39
C GLU A 290 8.07 0.62 -22.11
N THR A 291 7.19 1.29 -21.34
CA THR A 291 7.53 1.94 -20.07
C THR A 291 6.57 1.50 -18.96
N VAL A 292 5.38 2.08 -18.91
CA VAL A 292 4.46 1.95 -17.77
C VAL A 292 3.62 0.68 -17.86
N GLU A 293 3.10 0.34 -19.05
CA GLU A 293 2.16 -0.77 -19.18
C GLU A 293 2.85 -2.12 -18.91
N GLU A 294 3.92 -2.43 -19.64
CA GLU A 294 4.60 -3.72 -19.48
C GLU A 294 5.23 -3.86 -18.09
N ALA A 295 5.81 -2.78 -17.56
CA ALA A 295 6.32 -2.76 -16.19
C ALA A 295 5.23 -3.11 -15.18
N THR A 296 4.09 -2.40 -15.21
CA THR A 296 3.08 -2.54 -14.13
C THR A 296 2.13 -3.71 -14.29
N GLN A 297 1.89 -4.20 -15.52
CA GLN A 297 0.94 -5.27 -15.79
C GLN A 297 1.60 -6.63 -16.00
N SER A 298 2.88 -6.66 -16.39
CA SER A 298 3.61 -7.91 -16.66
C SER A 298 4.76 -8.11 -15.67
N LEU A 299 5.77 -7.24 -15.72
CA LEU A 299 7.06 -7.51 -15.06
C LEU A 299 7.04 -7.30 -13.54
N TYR A 300 6.52 -6.18 -13.06
CA TYR A 300 6.49 -5.87 -11.62
C TYR A 300 5.62 -6.82 -10.81
N PRO A 301 4.46 -7.32 -11.32
CA PRO A 301 3.75 -8.41 -10.67
C PRO A 301 4.63 -9.64 -10.38
N LEU A 302 5.54 -10.02 -11.30
CA LEU A 302 6.46 -11.15 -11.07
C LEU A 302 7.44 -10.87 -9.92
N ILE A 303 7.88 -9.61 -9.77
CA ILE A 303 8.72 -9.18 -8.62
C ILE A 303 7.92 -9.36 -7.31
N GLY A 304 6.67 -8.90 -7.29
CA GLY A 304 5.81 -9.01 -6.10
C GLY A 304 5.49 -10.47 -5.73
N GLU A 305 5.40 -11.35 -6.72
CA GLU A 305 5.11 -12.77 -6.50
C GLU A 305 6.33 -13.57 -6.03
N ARG A 306 7.50 -13.35 -6.65
CA ARG A 306 8.67 -14.24 -6.50
C ARG A 306 10.04 -13.55 -6.49
N GLY A 307 10.09 -12.22 -6.58
CA GLY A 307 11.33 -11.45 -6.53
C GLY A 307 11.98 -11.17 -7.88
N MET A 308 13.04 -10.37 -7.83
CA MET A 308 13.75 -9.87 -9.02
C MET A 308 14.48 -10.96 -9.79
N ASP A 309 15.08 -11.92 -9.09
CA ASP A 309 15.77 -13.07 -9.67
C ASP A 309 14.81 -13.93 -10.49
N TRP A 310 13.60 -14.16 -9.97
CA TRP A 310 12.55 -14.87 -10.70
C TRP A 310 12.07 -14.10 -11.92
N MET A 311 11.84 -12.79 -11.81
CA MET A 311 11.49 -11.97 -12.97
C MET A 311 12.55 -12.09 -14.07
N TYR A 312 13.84 -12.03 -13.72
CA TYR A 312 14.95 -12.15 -14.67
C TYR A 312 14.92 -13.53 -15.34
N SER A 313 14.86 -14.62 -14.57
CA SER A 313 14.89 -15.99 -15.12
C SER A 313 13.71 -16.32 -16.04
N ASN A 314 12.64 -15.53 -16.01
CA ASN A 314 11.45 -15.71 -16.85
C ASN A 314 11.38 -14.72 -18.02
N CYS A 315 12.44 -13.94 -18.25
CA CYS A 315 12.60 -13.10 -19.43
C CYS A 315 13.50 -13.76 -20.49
N SER A 316 13.49 -13.21 -21.72
CA SER A 316 14.38 -13.68 -22.78
C SER A 316 15.86 -13.49 -22.41
N THR A 317 16.76 -14.27 -23.02
CA THR A 317 18.20 -14.13 -22.80
C THR A 317 18.73 -12.73 -23.14
N THR A 318 18.19 -12.11 -24.19
CA THR A 318 18.50 -10.72 -24.57
C THR A 318 18.05 -9.72 -23.49
N ALA A 319 16.82 -9.84 -22.99
CA ALA A 319 16.30 -8.98 -21.94
C ALA A 319 17.10 -9.12 -20.63
N MET A 320 17.41 -10.36 -20.22
CA MET A 320 18.24 -10.63 -19.05
C MET A 320 19.62 -9.98 -19.16
N ARG A 321 20.32 -10.20 -20.29
CA ARG A 321 21.66 -9.63 -20.50
C ARG A 321 21.62 -8.10 -20.49
N GLY A 322 20.68 -7.50 -21.22
CA GLY A 322 20.49 -6.05 -21.24
C GLY A 322 20.21 -5.47 -19.86
N ALA A 323 19.29 -6.05 -19.10
CA ALA A 323 19.00 -5.61 -17.74
C ALA A 323 20.24 -5.69 -16.83
N LEU A 324 21.02 -6.78 -16.92
CA LEU A 324 22.27 -6.96 -16.18
C LEU A 324 23.37 -5.96 -16.55
N ASP A 325 23.41 -5.50 -17.80
CA ASP A 325 24.35 -4.49 -18.26
C ASP A 325 23.98 -3.08 -17.80
N TRP A 326 22.68 -2.77 -17.75
CA TRP A 326 22.20 -1.40 -17.52
C TRP A 326 21.82 -1.07 -16.08
N TRP A 327 21.50 -2.04 -15.20
CA TRP A 327 21.11 -1.70 -13.83
C TRP A 327 22.22 -1.02 -13.03
N LYS A 328 23.50 -1.32 -13.29
CA LYS A 328 24.63 -0.70 -12.60
C LYS A 328 24.79 0.79 -12.95
N PRO A 329 24.75 1.19 -14.24
CA PRO A 329 24.65 2.60 -14.62
C PRO A 329 23.49 3.33 -13.94
N PHE A 330 22.27 2.78 -13.98
CA PHE A 330 21.11 3.39 -13.31
C PHE A 330 21.33 3.51 -11.79
N HIS A 331 21.85 2.47 -11.15
CA HIS A 331 22.19 2.51 -9.73
C HIS A 331 23.25 3.58 -9.42
N ALA A 332 24.30 3.71 -10.25
CA ALA A 332 25.34 4.70 -10.06
C ALA A 332 24.82 6.14 -10.21
N ALA A 333 23.87 6.38 -11.11
CA ALA A 333 23.21 7.67 -11.27
C ALA A 333 22.23 7.98 -10.12
N SER A 334 21.47 6.98 -9.68
CA SER A 334 20.40 7.19 -8.68
C SER A 334 20.88 7.18 -7.24
N LYS A 335 21.93 6.40 -6.90
CA LYS A 335 22.40 6.25 -5.52
C LYS A 335 22.78 7.60 -4.87
N PRO A 336 23.53 8.51 -5.51
CA PRO A 336 23.83 9.82 -4.92
C PRO A 336 22.57 10.64 -4.62
N VAL A 337 21.56 10.58 -5.50
CA VAL A 337 20.27 11.26 -5.30
C VAL A 337 19.54 10.69 -4.09
N PHE A 338 19.55 9.37 -3.91
CA PHE A 338 18.99 8.73 -2.72
C PHE A 338 19.77 9.10 -1.44
N GLU A 339 21.09 9.21 -1.51
CA GLU A 339 21.90 9.64 -0.36
C GLU A 339 21.60 11.08 0.04
N ASP A 340 21.45 12.00 -0.93
CA ASP A 340 21.00 13.39 -0.70
C ASP A 340 19.60 13.43 -0.11
N LEU A 341 18.66 12.67 -0.69
CA LEU A 341 17.29 12.59 -0.21
C LEU A 341 17.25 12.11 1.24
N TYR A 342 17.92 11.01 1.58
CA TYR A 342 17.93 10.48 2.94
C TYR A 342 18.53 11.48 3.94
N ARG A 343 19.60 12.19 3.57
CA ARG A 343 20.17 13.27 4.40
C ARG A 343 19.14 14.36 4.66
N SER A 344 18.47 14.84 3.61
CA SER A 344 17.48 15.92 3.71
C SER A 344 16.21 15.56 4.47
N VAL A 345 15.86 14.26 4.51
CA VAL A 345 14.81 13.76 5.39
C VAL A 345 15.32 13.78 6.83
N LYS A 346 16.46 13.13 7.09
CA LYS A 346 17.00 12.98 8.45
C LYS A 346 17.31 14.30 9.14
N ASP A 347 17.79 15.31 8.40
CA ASP A 347 18.10 16.64 8.94
C ASP A 347 16.87 17.56 9.08
N GLY A 348 15.69 17.09 8.67
CA GLY A 348 14.42 17.83 8.77
C GLY A 348 14.18 18.87 7.68
N SER A 349 15.05 18.98 6.66
CA SER A 349 14.85 19.91 5.55
C SER A 349 13.61 19.60 4.72
N GLU A 350 13.33 18.31 4.46
CA GLU A 350 12.11 17.88 3.77
C GLU A 350 10.86 18.16 4.61
N THR A 351 10.94 17.98 5.93
CA THR A 351 9.87 18.31 6.88
C THR A 351 9.53 19.80 6.80
N ALA A 352 10.54 20.67 6.88
CA ALA A 352 10.35 22.12 6.80
C ALA A 352 9.70 22.53 5.47
N ARG A 353 10.12 21.92 4.34
CA ARG A 353 9.51 22.14 3.03
C ARG A 353 8.04 21.71 3.00
N SER A 354 7.74 20.53 3.53
CA SER A 354 6.37 20.01 3.60
C SER A 354 5.48 20.90 4.47
N LEU A 355 5.93 21.31 5.66
CA LEU A 355 5.18 22.20 6.53
C LEU A 355 4.91 23.56 5.86
N ASP A 356 5.95 24.20 5.31
CA ASP A 356 5.82 25.51 4.65
C ASP A 356 4.84 25.48 3.48
N ARG A 357 4.92 24.45 2.62
CA ARG A 357 4.01 24.31 1.48
C ARG A 357 2.59 24.00 1.93
N ASN A 358 2.39 23.02 2.80
CA ASN A 358 1.06 22.58 3.24
C ASN A 358 0.31 23.63 4.06
N SER A 359 1.03 24.58 4.69
CA SER A 359 0.42 25.65 5.48
C SER A 359 0.01 26.88 4.66
N LYS A 360 0.36 26.97 3.36
CA LYS A 360 -0.05 28.12 2.54
C LYS A 360 -1.57 28.10 2.32
N ALA A 361 -2.20 29.28 2.34
CA ALA A 361 -3.64 29.41 2.11
C ALA A 361 -4.07 28.91 0.71
N ASP A 362 -3.20 29.07 -0.29
CA ASP A 362 -3.39 28.66 -1.68
C ASP A 362 -2.82 27.26 -1.98
N TYR A 363 -2.39 26.50 -0.96
CA TYR A 363 -1.73 25.21 -1.15
C TYR A 363 -2.53 24.25 -2.02
N ARG A 364 -3.85 24.15 -1.79
CA ARG A 364 -4.72 23.25 -2.57
C ARG A 364 -4.81 23.62 -4.04
N GLU A 365 -4.80 24.91 -4.33
CA GLU A 365 -4.88 25.42 -5.71
C GLU A 365 -3.57 25.12 -6.44
N LYS A 366 -2.43 25.46 -5.83
CA LYS A 366 -1.10 25.18 -6.38
C LYS A 366 -0.81 23.69 -6.53
N LEU A 367 -1.20 22.88 -5.55
CA LEU A 367 -1.07 21.43 -5.64
C LEU A 367 -1.90 20.89 -6.81
N GLU A 368 -3.12 21.39 -7.01
CA GLU A 368 -3.95 20.98 -8.15
C GLU A 368 -3.32 21.37 -9.50
N GLU A 369 -2.60 22.50 -9.58
CA GLU A 369 -1.83 22.87 -10.76
C GLU A 369 -0.69 21.87 -11.04
N GLU A 370 0.11 21.52 -10.03
CA GLU A 370 1.17 20.50 -10.16
C GLU A 370 0.59 19.12 -10.54
N LEU A 371 -0.52 18.72 -9.91
CA LEU A 371 -1.19 17.46 -10.23
C LEU A 371 -1.85 17.47 -11.61
N LYS A 372 -2.31 18.63 -12.07
CA LYS A 372 -2.85 18.82 -13.42
C LYS A 372 -1.77 18.63 -14.47
N GLU A 373 -0.57 19.14 -14.25
CA GLU A 373 0.58 18.94 -15.15
C GLU A 373 0.83 17.45 -15.39
N ILE A 374 0.90 16.66 -14.31
CA ILE A 374 1.05 15.20 -14.41
C ILE A 374 -0.14 14.61 -15.16
N ARG A 375 -1.36 14.87 -14.71
CA ARG A 375 -2.59 14.29 -15.29
C ARG A 375 -2.76 14.60 -16.79
N GLU A 376 -2.33 15.76 -17.24
CA GLU A 376 -2.48 16.24 -18.61
C GLU A 376 -1.26 15.99 -19.50
N SER A 377 -0.15 15.52 -18.93
CA SER A 377 1.03 15.08 -19.69
C SER A 377 0.67 14.04 -20.78
N GLU A 378 1.47 14.00 -21.85
CA GLU A 378 1.23 13.07 -22.97
C GLU A 378 1.26 11.60 -22.50
N ILE A 379 2.20 11.23 -21.61
CA ILE A 379 2.31 9.88 -21.05
C ILE A 379 1.03 9.44 -20.32
N TRP A 380 0.46 10.31 -19.46
CA TRP A 380 -0.68 9.93 -18.64
C TRP A 380 -2.03 10.03 -19.36
N ARG A 381 -2.15 10.93 -20.35
CA ARG A 381 -3.27 10.91 -21.31
C ARG A 381 -3.24 9.66 -22.17
N THR A 382 -2.07 9.24 -22.64
CA THR A 382 -1.90 7.97 -23.37
C THR A 382 -2.29 6.79 -22.50
N GLY A 383 -1.81 6.76 -21.26
CA GLY A 383 -2.17 5.72 -20.30
C GLY A 383 -3.67 5.63 -20.01
N LYS A 384 -4.41 6.74 -20.04
CA LYS A 384 -5.88 6.71 -19.92
C LYS A 384 -6.51 5.90 -21.05
N THR A 385 -6.07 6.11 -22.29
CA THR A 385 -6.53 5.35 -23.45
C THR A 385 -6.10 3.89 -23.36
N VAL A 386 -4.83 3.60 -23.05
CA VAL A 386 -4.31 2.23 -22.94
C VAL A 386 -5.09 1.43 -21.89
N ARG A 387 -5.36 2.02 -20.71
CA ARG A 387 -6.14 1.36 -19.65
C ARG A 387 -7.56 0.98 -20.07
N GLN A 388 -8.18 1.71 -21.01
CA GLN A 388 -9.52 1.37 -21.53
C GLN A 388 -9.50 0.13 -22.42
N LEU A 389 -8.34 -0.22 -23.00
CA LEU A 389 -8.18 -1.38 -23.86
C LEU A 389 -7.98 -2.68 -23.07
N ARG A 390 -7.77 -2.59 -21.75
CA ARG A 390 -7.50 -3.76 -20.91
C ARG A 390 -8.75 -4.65 -20.79
N PRO A 391 -8.63 -5.98 -20.98
CA PRO A 391 -9.77 -6.89 -20.97
C PRO A 391 -10.61 -6.82 -19.69
N GLU A 392 -9.98 -6.64 -18.52
CA GLU A 392 -10.67 -6.55 -17.23
C GLU A 392 -11.50 -5.27 -17.05
N ASN A 393 -11.33 -4.28 -17.93
CA ASN A 393 -12.09 -3.04 -17.99
C ASN A 393 -13.19 -3.06 -19.06
N ALA A 394 -13.30 -4.15 -19.84
CA ALA A 394 -14.37 -4.30 -20.82
C ALA A 394 -15.75 -4.23 -20.14
N GLY A 395 -16.60 -3.31 -20.58
CA GLY A 395 -17.96 -3.11 -20.05
C GLY A 395 -18.05 -2.35 -18.73
N LYS A 396 -16.93 -1.81 -18.20
CA LYS A 396 -16.91 -0.96 -16.99
C LYS A 396 -16.84 0.55 -17.26
N ASN A 397 -16.82 0.94 -18.54
CA ASN A 397 -16.73 2.34 -18.98
C ASN A 397 -18.10 2.98 -19.12
#